data_AF-L7KTU8-F1
#
_entry.id   AF-L7KTU8-F1
#
_cell.length_a   1.000
_cell.length_b   1.000
_cell.length_c   1.000
_cell.angle_alpha   90.00
_cell.angle_beta   90.00
_cell.angle_gamma   90.00
#
_symmetry.space_group_name_H-M   'P 1'
#
loop_
_entity.id
_entity.type
_entity.pdbx_description
1 polymer ?
#
loop_
_entity_poly.entity_id
_entity_poly.type
_entity_poly.pdbx_seq_one_letter_code
_entity_poly.pdbx_strand_id
1 'polypeptide(L)'
;MSLVSQRAVRVDGSAHSVSPLALGAAGVLFVLYPAMRGFGPEEGLQGAEAFATWTWAAAHMCAMAGFVLVAVALRFLEGWGGGVELTGWLAVSFLLPYYGAEAFALTAAGEWARDNHDYGVLAIADGFRYGVAPMTTFAIGWILLAAVGVVVIVRATRASSGWTTATRCAAAVSGVGLVVFLPMFFVPGSLRIVHGMVLGFALIAWGTGVFVANRAADT
;
A
#
# COMPACT_ATOMS: atom_id res chain seq x y z
N MET A 1 38.37 -41.33 -7.05
CA MET A 1 37.10 -41.68 -6.38
C MET A 1 36.37 -40.38 -6.07
N SER A 2 35.29 -40.13 -6.81
CA SER A 2 34.20 -39.15 -6.66
C SER A 2 34.52 -37.66 -6.40
N LEU A 3 34.43 -36.86 -7.47
CA LEU A 3 34.10 -35.42 -7.44
C LEU A 3 32.61 -35.30 -7.08
N VAL A 4 32.30 -34.81 -5.89
CA VAL A 4 30.93 -34.44 -5.50
C VAL A 4 30.56 -33.16 -6.25
N SER A 5 29.87 -33.34 -7.38
CA SER A 5 29.17 -32.27 -8.09
C SER A 5 28.09 -31.70 -7.17
N GLN A 6 28.35 -30.54 -6.58
CA GLN A 6 27.30 -29.71 -6.01
C GLN A 6 26.45 -29.16 -7.16
N ARG A 7 25.42 -29.93 -7.55
CA ARG A 7 24.29 -29.35 -8.26
C ARG A 7 23.63 -28.37 -7.30
N ALA A 8 23.89 -27.08 -7.52
CA ALA A 8 23.05 -26.02 -6.99
C ALA A 8 21.60 -26.40 -7.32
N VAL A 9 20.80 -26.61 -6.28
CA VAL A 9 19.35 -26.65 -6.40
C VAL A 9 18.97 -25.27 -6.91
N ARG A 10 18.73 -25.16 -8.22
CA ARG A 10 18.06 -24.01 -8.82
C ARG A 10 16.71 -23.95 -8.14
N VAL A 11 16.56 -23.07 -7.16
CA VAL A 11 15.24 -22.74 -6.63
C VAL A 11 14.48 -22.16 -7.82
N ASP A 12 13.43 -22.87 -8.20
CA ASP A 12 12.69 -22.75 -9.44
C ASP A 12 12.30 -21.30 -9.78
N GLY A 13 12.12 -21.00 -11.07
CA GLY A 13 11.76 -19.67 -11.60
C GLY A 13 10.46 -19.02 -11.07
N SER A 14 9.83 -19.60 -10.04
CA SER A 14 8.69 -19.04 -9.32
C SER A 14 9.05 -17.81 -8.49
N ALA A 15 10.24 -17.77 -7.87
CA ALA A 15 10.65 -16.67 -7.00
C ALA A 15 10.80 -15.33 -7.74
N HIS A 16 11.27 -15.35 -8.99
CA HIS A 16 11.44 -14.15 -9.82
C HIS A 16 10.11 -13.50 -10.22
N SER A 17 8.99 -14.22 -10.11
CA SER A 17 7.66 -13.70 -10.50
C SER A 17 6.89 -13.10 -9.32
N VAL A 18 7.29 -13.34 -8.07
CA VAL A 18 6.52 -12.90 -6.90
C VAL A 18 6.52 -11.38 -6.75
N SER A 19 7.68 -10.73 -6.85
CA SER A 19 7.79 -9.27 -6.72
C SER A 19 6.99 -8.50 -7.79
N PRO A 20 7.09 -8.79 -9.10
CA PRO A 20 6.31 -8.05 -10.10
C PRO A 20 4.80 -8.28 -9.97
N LEU A 21 4.36 -9.49 -9.61
CA LEU A 21 2.94 -9.78 -9.38
C LEU A 21 2.41 -9.05 -8.14
N ALA A 22 3.19 -9.04 -7.04
CA ALA A 22 2.81 -8.31 -5.83
C ALA A 22 2.73 -6.79 -6.07
N LEU A 23 3.67 -6.21 -6.84
CA LEU A 23 3.62 -4.80 -7.24
C LEU A 23 2.39 -4.50 -8.10
N GLY A 24 2.11 -5.33 -9.11
CA GLY A 24 0.94 -5.16 -9.98
C GLY A 24 -0.38 -5.25 -9.20
N ALA A 25 -0.51 -6.26 -8.34
CA ALA A 25 -1.68 -6.45 -7.50
C ALA A 25 -1.84 -5.31 -6.49
N ALA A 26 -0.77 -4.86 -5.84
CA ALA A 26 -0.79 -3.69 -4.97
C ALA A 26 -1.30 -2.44 -5.72
N GLY A 27 -0.79 -2.23 -6.94
CA GLY A 27 -1.19 -1.09 -7.76
C GLY A 27 -2.68 -1.11 -8.12
N VAL A 28 -3.24 -2.28 -8.47
CA VAL A 28 -4.68 -2.43 -8.69
C VAL A 28 -5.47 -2.09 -7.43
N LEU A 29 -5.05 -2.57 -6.27
CA LEU A 29 -5.74 -2.28 -5.00
C LEU A 29 -5.70 -0.80 -4.62
N PHE A 30 -4.60 -0.10 -4.90
CA PHE A 30 -4.50 1.36 -4.69
C PHE A 30 -5.37 2.17 -5.67
N VAL A 31 -5.69 1.64 -6.85
CA VAL A 31 -6.71 2.23 -7.76
C VAL A 31 -8.12 1.96 -7.22
N LEU A 32 -8.37 0.75 -6.73
CA LEU A 32 -9.69 0.36 -6.22
C LEU A 32 -10.07 1.09 -4.93
N TYR A 33 -9.11 1.37 -4.04
CA TYR A 33 -9.37 2.10 -2.78
C TYR A 33 -10.13 3.42 -3.01
N PRO A 34 -9.57 4.43 -3.71
CA PRO A 34 -10.27 5.70 -3.89
C PRO A 34 -11.51 5.58 -4.78
N ALA A 35 -11.57 4.58 -5.67
CA ALA A 35 -12.75 4.34 -6.52
C ALA A 35 -13.96 3.83 -5.72
N MET A 36 -13.72 3.03 -4.67
CA MET A 36 -14.79 2.44 -3.85
C MET A 36 -15.10 3.26 -2.58
N ARG A 37 -14.10 3.92 -1.99
CA ARG A 37 -14.24 4.60 -0.68
C ARG A 37 -15.34 5.65 -0.64
N GLY A 38 -15.41 6.49 -1.70
CA GLY A 38 -16.17 7.74 -1.66
C GLY A 38 -15.52 8.81 -0.76
N PHE A 39 -15.66 10.09 -1.12
CA PHE A 39 -15.08 11.23 -0.38
C PHE A 39 -16.14 12.28 -0.02
N GLY A 40 -17.36 11.83 0.27
CA GLY A 40 -18.45 12.67 0.76
C GLY A 40 -18.31 12.99 2.26
N PRO A 41 -19.31 13.70 2.84
CA PRO A 41 -19.35 13.97 4.27
C PRO A 41 -19.36 12.69 5.11
N GLU A 42 -18.64 12.71 6.22
CA GLU A 42 -18.44 11.56 7.12
C GLU A 42 -19.17 11.73 8.46
N GLU A 43 -20.15 12.64 8.51
CA GLU A 43 -20.91 13.00 9.72
C GLU A 43 -22.42 12.89 9.48
N GLY A 44 -23.17 12.74 10.57
CA GLY A 44 -24.63 12.68 10.55
C GLY A 44 -25.16 11.50 9.73
N LEU A 45 -26.33 11.69 9.11
CA LEU A 45 -26.96 10.67 8.26
C LEU A 45 -26.07 10.26 7.08
N GLN A 46 -25.44 11.22 6.41
CA GLN A 46 -24.60 10.94 5.23
C GLN A 46 -23.37 10.10 5.61
N GLY A 47 -22.72 10.41 6.74
CA GLY A 47 -21.63 9.60 7.27
C GLY A 47 -22.07 8.19 7.63
N ALA A 48 -23.22 8.05 8.30
CA ALA A 48 -23.77 6.75 8.67
C ALA A 48 -24.04 5.87 7.43
N GLU A 49 -24.69 6.44 6.40
CA GLU A 49 -24.96 5.76 5.14
C GLU A 49 -23.67 5.37 4.42
N ALA A 50 -22.67 6.26 4.38
CA ALA A 50 -21.39 5.97 3.76
C ALA A 50 -20.66 4.82 4.46
N PHE A 51 -20.55 4.87 5.79
CA PHE A 51 -19.85 3.85 6.57
C PHE A 51 -20.55 2.48 6.52
N ALA A 52 -21.88 2.46 6.47
CA ALA A 52 -22.68 1.25 6.36
C ALA A 52 -22.59 0.56 4.98
N THR A 53 -21.91 1.17 4.00
CA THR A 53 -21.74 0.54 2.68
C THR A 53 -20.66 -0.53 2.69
N TRP A 54 -20.89 -1.64 1.98
CA TRP A 54 -19.86 -2.67 1.80
C TRP A 54 -18.60 -2.13 1.11
N THR A 55 -18.75 -1.12 0.26
CA THR A 55 -17.67 -0.44 -0.45
C THR A 55 -16.73 0.29 0.50
N TRP A 56 -17.22 0.79 1.65
CA TRP A 56 -16.38 1.43 2.66
C TRP A 56 -15.34 0.44 3.23
N ALA A 57 -15.81 -0.68 3.77
CA ALA A 57 -14.94 -1.72 4.31
C ALA A 57 -14.02 -2.31 3.23
N ALA A 58 -14.58 -2.62 2.04
CA ALA A 58 -13.82 -3.18 0.93
C ALA A 58 -12.69 -2.23 0.46
N ALA A 59 -12.94 -0.93 0.42
CA ALA A 59 -11.91 0.05 0.07
C ALA A 59 -10.74 0.01 1.08
N HIS A 60 -11.04 0.07 2.37
CA HIS A 60 -10.01 0.03 3.41
C HIS A 60 -9.22 -1.28 3.38
N MET A 61 -9.89 -2.41 3.15
CA MET A 61 -9.22 -3.70 2.95
C MET A 61 -8.31 -3.71 1.72
N CYS A 62 -8.71 -3.05 0.62
CA CYS A 62 -7.83 -2.87 -0.53
C CYS A 62 -6.56 -2.09 -0.17
N ALA A 63 -6.69 -1.00 0.58
CA ALA A 63 -5.51 -0.25 1.06
C ALA A 63 -4.61 -1.13 1.95
N MET A 64 -5.19 -1.84 2.93
CA MET A 64 -4.48 -2.76 3.81
C MET A 64 -3.69 -3.82 3.02
N ALA A 65 -4.36 -4.53 2.10
CA ALA A 65 -3.74 -5.55 1.28
C ALA A 65 -2.70 -4.95 0.32
N GLY A 66 -2.94 -3.76 -0.24
CA GLY A 66 -1.99 -3.04 -1.07
C GLY A 66 -0.68 -2.75 -0.34
N PHE A 67 -0.74 -2.24 0.90
CA PHE A 67 0.45 -2.00 1.71
C PHE A 67 1.20 -3.29 2.05
N VAL A 68 0.49 -4.36 2.42
CA VAL A 68 1.10 -5.68 2.65
C VAL A 68 1.82 -6.19 1.40
N LEU A 69 1.19 -6.08 0.23
CA LEU A 69 1.78 -6.53 -1.03
C LEU A 69 3.01 -5.71 -1.45
N VAL A 70 3.09 -4.43 -1.09
CA VAL A 70 4.33 -3.64 -1.24
C VAL A 70 5.46 -4.23 -0.38
N ALA A 71 5.19 -4.58 0.89
CA ALA A 71 6.19 -5.22 1.75
C ALA A 71 6.61 -6.60 1.21
N VAL A 72 5.65 -7.40 0.74
CA VAL A 72 5.92 -8.68 0.06
C VAL A 72 6.78 -8.46 -1.19
N ALA A 73 6.46 -7.48 -2.03
CA ALA A 73 7.25 -7.19 -3.23
C ALA A 73 8.72 -6.90 -2.88
N LEU A 74 8.97 -6.07 -1.86
CA LEU A 74 10.31 -5.73 -1.40
C LEU A 74 11.13 -6.96 -0.96
N ARG A 75 10.49 -7.96 -0.32
CA ARG A 75 11.14 -9.22 0.08
C ARG A 75 11.74 -9.98 -1.10
N PHE A 76 11.09 -9.90 -2.27
CA PHE A 76 11.44 -10.64 -3.48
C PHE A 76 12.09 -9.76 -4.55
N LEU A 77 12.44 -8.51 -4.24
CA LEU A 77 13.24 -7.66 -5.11
C LEU A 77 14.73 -7.88 -4.84
N GLU A 78 15.42 -8.42 -5.84
CA GLU A 78 16.85 -8.77 -5.74
C GLU A 78 17.75 -7.54 -5.53
N GLY A 79 18.65 -7.60 -4.55
CA GLY A 79 19.63 -6.53 -4.29
C GLY A 79 19.09 -5.32 -3.50
N TRP A 80 17.84 -5.36 -3.04
CA TRP A 80 17.22 -4.29 -2.24
C TRP A 80 17.56 -4.38 -0.74
N GLY A 81 17.85 -5.59 -0.25
CA GLY A 81 18.36 -5.87 1.10
C GLY A 81 17.27 -5.97 2.17
N GLY A 82 17.51 -6.76 3.22
CA GLY A 82 16.50 -7.02 4.26
C GLY A 82 16.09 -5.79 5.09
N GLY A 83 16.87 -4.71 5.09
CA GLY A 83 16.56 -3.50 5.85
C GLY A 83 15.33 -2.74 5.32
N VAL A 84 15.21 -2.56 3.99
CA VAL A 84 14.04 -1.88 3.40
C VAL A 84 12.78 -2.73 3.56
N GLU A 85 12.92 -4.05 3.43
CA GLU A 85 11.84 -4.99 3.65
C GLU A 85 11.34 -4.94 5.10
N LEU A 86 12.24 -5.06 6.10
CA LEU A 86 11.88 -4.96 7.51
C LEU A 86 11.19 -3.62 7.82
N THR A 87 11.69 -2.53 7.24
CA THR A 87 11.07 -1.20 7.39
C THR A 87 9.65 -1.18 6.82
N GLY A 88 9.45 -1.83 5.67
CA GLY A 88 8.12 -2.03 5.08
C GLY A 88 7.19 -2.81 6.01
N TRP A 89 7.62 -3.95 6.54
CA TRP A 89 6.81 -4.74 7.48
C TRP A 89 6.45 -3.98 8.75
N LEU A 90 7.40 -3.23 9.32
CA LEU A 90 7.14 -2.37 10.47
C LEU A 90 6.14 -1.27 10.11
N ALA A 91 6.32 -0.57 8.98
CA ALA A 91 5.38 0.45 8.52
C ALA A 91 3.94 -0.10 8.45
N VAL A 92 3.76 -1.24 7.78
CA VAL A 92 2.45 -1.90 7.65
C VAL A 92 1.89 -2.28 9.01
N SER A 93 2.70 -2.83 9.91
CA SER A 93 2.26 -3.23 11.26
C SER A 93 1.72 -2.05 12.08
N PHE A 94 2.27 -0.85 11.88
CA PHE A 94 1.80 0.39 12.53
C PHE A 94 0.60 1.03 11.80
N LEU A 95 0.43 0.82 10.50
CA LEU A 95 -0.69 1.38 9.72
C LEU A 95 -1.97 0.55 9.84
N LEU A 96 -1.87 -0.78 9.78
CA LEU A 96 -3.03 -1.67 9.69
C LEU A 96 -4.02 -1.55 10.85
N PRO A 97 -3.64 -1.31 12.12
CA PRO A 97 -4.60 -1.13 13.20
C PRO A 97 -5.55 0.04 12.96
N TYR A 98 -5.03 1.17 12.45
CA TYR A 98 -5.84 2.34 12.10
C TYR A 98 -6.81 2.00 10.96
N TYR A 99 -6.30 1.40 9.88
CA TYR A 99 -7.15 0.99 8.74
C TYR A 99 -8.20 -0.06 9.14
N GLY A 100 -7.89 -0.97 10.06
CA GLY A 100 -8.84 -1.96 10.57
C GLY A 100 -9.97 -1.31 11.38
N ALA A 101 -9.65 -0.31 12.22
CA ALA A 101 -10.67 0.47 12.93
C ALA A 101 -11.58 1.22 11.94
N GLU A 102 -10.99 1.88 10.94
CA GLU A 102 -11.73 2.55 9.86
C GLU A 102 -12.62 1.59 9.07
N ALA A 103 -12.13 0.38 8.77
CA ALA A 103 -12.87 -0.61 7.98
C ALA A 103 -14.03 -1.24 8.75
N PHE A 104 -13.78 -1.69 9.98
CA PHE A 104 -14.70 -2.57 10.69
C PHE A 104 -15.52 -1.83 11.75
N ALA A 105 -14.90 -0.94 12.51
CA ALA A 105 -15.60 -0.22 13.58
C ALA A 105 -16.56 0.83 13.01
N LEU A 106 -16.15 1.58 11.98
CA LEU A 106 -17.05 2.54 11.34
C LEU A 106 -18.19 1.87 10.62
N THR A 107 -17.97 0.74 9.94
CA THR A 107 -19.08 0.03 9.29
C THR A 107 -20.12 -0.43 10.30
N ALA A 108 -19.70 -1.04 11.41
CA ALA A 108 -20.62 -1.41 12.49
C ALA A 108 -21.33 -0.20 13.11
N ALA A 109 -20.60 0.91 13.34
CA ALA A 109 -21.18 2.13 13.87
C ALA A 109 -22.17 2.79 12.89
N GLY A 110 -21.86 2.78 11.60
CA GLY A 110 -22.72 3.32 10.54
C GLY A 110 -24.00 2.53 10.37
N GLU A 111 -23.92 1.20 10.36
CA GLU A 111 -25.10 0.32 10.36
C GLU A 111 -25.99 0.59 11.57
N TRP A 112 -25.40 0.62 12.76
CA TRP A 112 -26.14 0.92 13.98
C TRP A 112 -26.78 2.30 13.96
N ALA A 113 -26.03 3.34 13.55
CA ALA A 113 -26.50 4.72 13.48
C ALA A 113 -27.68 4.87 12.51
N ARG A 114 -27.59 4.22 11.34
CA ARG A 114 -28.64 4.22 10.33
C ARG A 114 -29.91 3.53 10.84
N ASP A 115 -29.76 2.36 11.45
CA ASP A 115 -30.89 1.53 11.87
C ASP A 115 -31.61 2.09 13.10
N ASN A 116 -30.89 2.81 13.99
CA ASN A 116 -31.44 3.39 15.22
C ASN A 116 -31.72 4.90 15.11
N HIS A 117 -31.39 5.52 13.98
CA HIS A 117 -31.46 6.97 13.75
C HIS A 117 -30.71 7.81 14.81
N ASP A 118 -29.69 7.23 15.44
CA ASP A 118 -28.82 7.91 16.39
C ASP A 118 -27.42 8.07 15.76
N TYR A 119 -27.22 9.21 15.11
CA TYR A 119 -25.95 9.56 14.46
C TYR A 119 -24.91 10.09 15.44
N GLY A 120 -25.28 10.30 16.71
CA GLY A 120 -24.35 10.75 17.76
C GLY A 120 -23.27 9.70 18.04
N VAL A 121 -23.57 8.41 17.81
CA VAL A 121 -22.60 7.31 17.95
C VAL A 121 -21.36 7.52 17.08
N LEU A 122 -21.47 8.20 15.94
CA LEU A 122 -20.34 8.42 15.03
C LEU A 122 -19.23 9.26 15.67
N ALA A 123 -19.52 10.01 16.73
CA ALA A 123 -18.51 10.73 17.51
C ALA A 123 -17.47 9.80 18.16
N ILE A 124 -17.75 8.49 18.29
CA ILE A 124 -16.75 7.51 18.73
C ILE A 124 -15.56 7.42 17.77
N ALA A 125 -15.75 7.78 16.49
CA ALA A 125 -14.71 7.81 15.48
C ALA A 125 -13.54 8.71 15.90
N ASP A 126 -13.83 9.86 16.50
CA ASP A 126 -12.80 10.80 16.93
C ASP A 126 -11.84 10.17 17.94
N GLY A 127 -12.34 9.26 18.79
CA GLY A 127 -11.53 8.57 19.79
C GLY A 127 -10.42 7.72 19.18
N PHE A 128 -10.73 6.94 18.13
CA PHE A 128 -9.73 6.10 17.47
C PHE A 128 -9.06 6.74 16.25
N ARG A 129 -9.59 7.86 15.74
CA ARG A 129 -8.95 8.66 14.68
C ARG A 129 -7.94 9.66 15.24
N TYR A 130 -8.33 10.40 16.27
CA TYR A 130 -7.58 11.58 16.76
C TYR A 130 -7.01 11.43 18.16
N GLY A 131 -7.28 10.31 18.84
CA GLY A 131 -6.63 10.00 20.12
C GLY A 131 -5.10 9.96 20.00
N VAL A 132 -4.39 10.25 21.09
CA VAL A 132 -2.92 10.31 21.11
C VAL A 132 -2.28 8.98 20.67
N ALA A 133 -2.77 7.86 21.19
CA ALA A 133 -2.27 6.53 20.86
C ALA A 133 -2.48 6.16 19.37
N PRO A 134 -3.70 6.22 18.79
CA PRO A 134 -3.88 5.91 17.37
C PRO A 134 -3.12 6.85 16.46
N MET A 135 -3.12 8.17 16.74
CA MET A 135 -2.39 9.14 15.92
C MET A 135 -0.88 8.90 15.92
N THR A 136 -0.30 8.61 17.10
CA THR A 136 1.13 8.34 17.23
C THR A 136 1.51 7.04 16.49
N THR A 137 0.72 5.99 16.68
CA THR A 137 0.91 4.70 16.00
C THR A 137 0.86 4.88 14.49
N PHE A 138 -0.15 5.60 14.00
CA PHE A 138 -0.35 5.86 12.58
C PHE A 138 0.76 6.73 11.98
N ALA A 139 1.17 7.78 12.68
CA ALA A 139 2.26 8.67 12.26
C ALA A 139 3.60 7.92 12.15
N ILE A 140 3.91 7.03 13.09
CA ILE A 140 5.10 6.16 13.01
C ILE A 140 5.04 5.30 11.75
N GLY A 141 3.89 4.68 11.47
CA GLY A 141 3.67 3.90 10.25
C GLY A 141 3.96 4.70 8.98
N TRP A 142 3.46 5.93 8.89
CA TRP A 142 3.71 6.80 7.74
C TRP A 142 5.17 7.24 7.60
N ILE A 143 5.85 7.55 8.69
CA ILE A 143 7.27 7.93 8.66
C ILE A 143 8.12 6.77 8.16
N LEU A 144 7.85 5.55 8.63
CA LEU A 144 8.54 4.34 8.17
C LEU A 144 8.24 4.07 6.68
N LEU A 145 6.98 4.24 6.25
CA LEU A 145 6.63 4.08 4.83
C LEU A 145 7.30 5.14 3.95
N ALA A 146 7.42 6.38 4.42
CA ALA A 146 8.15 7.41 3.72
C ALA A 146 9.64 7.07 3.59
N ALA A 147 10.25 6.49 4.63
CA ALA A 147 11.63 6.00 4.56
C ALA A 147 11.79 4.90 3.49
N VAL A 148 10.84 3.96 3.39
CA VAL A 148 10.79 2.99 2.28
C VAL A 148 10.73 3.71 0.93
N GLY A 149 9.84 4.69 0.78
CA GLY A 149 9.71 5.48 -0.44
C GLY A 149 11.00 6.19 -0.86
N VAL A 150 11.74 6.77 0.09
CA VAL A 150 13.06 7.40 -0.16
C VAL A 150 14.06 6.36 -0.68
N VAL A 151 14.14 5.19 -0.05
CA VAL A 151 15.02 4.11 -0.51
C VAL A 151 14.64 3.68 -1.92
N VAL A 152 13.34 3.53 -2.23
CA VAL A 152 12.85 3.22 -3.58
C VAL A 152 13.31 4.24 -4.61
N ILE A 153 13.17 5.54 -4.32
CA ILE A 153 13.63 6.62 -5.22
C ILE A 153 15.14 6.51 -5.47
N VAL A 154 15.94 6.38 -4.40
CA VAL A 154 17.40 6.30 -4.51
C VAL A 154 17.83 5.06 -5.30
N ARG A 155 17.19 3.91 -5.08
CA ARG A 155 17.51 2.66 -5.79
C ARG A 155 17.07 2.72 -7.25
N ALA A 156 15.90 3.26 -7.55
CA ALA A 156 15.42 3.44 -8.92
C ALA A 156 16.35 4.35 -9.74
N THR A 157 16.82 5.45 -9.14
CA THR A 157 17.74 6.39 -9.80
C THR A 157 19.14 5.83 -9.96
N ARG A 158 19.58 4.92 -9.09
CA ARG A 158 20.90 4.27 -9.18
C ARG A 158 20.89 2.91 -9.88
N ALA A 159 19.73 2.40 -10.27
CA ALA A 159 19.61 1.12 -10.96
C ALA A 159 20.41 1.16 -12.28
N SER A 160 21.43 0.32 -12.37
CA SER A 160 22.41 0.28 -13.46
C SER A 160 22.30 -0.95 -14.36
N SER A 161 21.39 -1.90 -14.09
CA SER A 161 21.28 -3.14 -14.86
C SER A 161 19.83 -3.51 -15.21
N GLY A 162 19.59 -3.82 -16.48
CA GLY A 162 18.37 -4.47 -17.01
C GLY A 162 17.10 -3.61 -17.07
N TRP A 163 16.94 -2.61 -16.20
CA TRP A 163 15.74 -1.78 -16.17
C TRP A 163 15.78 -0.68 -17.23
N THR A 164 14.69 -0.58 -17.99
CA THR A 164 14.47 0.55 -18.91
C THR A 164 14.29 1.86 -18.12
N THR A 165 14.50 3.00 -18.79
CA THR A 165 14.20 4.33 -18.23
C THR A 165 12.76 4.40 -17.71
N ALA A 166 11.80 3.83 -18.44
CA ALA A 166 10.40 3.78 -18.02
C ALA A 166 10.21 3.03 -16.68
N THR A 167 10.86 1.87 -16.52
CA THR A 167 10.79 1.08 -15.27
C THR A 167 11.36 1.85 -14.09
N ARG A 168 12.49 2.54 -14.29
CA ARG A 168 13.12 3.38 -13.26
C ARG A 168 12.23 4.57 -12.88
N CYS A 169 11.61 5.22 -13.86
CA CYS A 169 10.65 6.30 -13.60
C CYS A 169 9.44 5.78 -12.82
N ALA A 170 8.87 4.65 -13.21
CA ALA A 170 7.72 4.05 -12.52
C ALA A 170 8.04 3.70 -11.05
N ALA A 171 9.21 3.12 -10.80
CA ALA A 171 9.70 2.86 -9.44
C ALA A 171 9.90 4.16 -8.65
N ALA A 172 10.53 5.17 -9.24
CA ALA A 172 10.73 6.46 -8.58
C ALA A 172 9.40 7.17 -8.25
N VAL A 173 8.43 7.19 -9.18
CA VAL A 173 7.09 7.74 -8.94
C VAL A 173 6.36 6.96 -7.85
N SER A 174 6.48 5.63 -7.82
CA SER A 174 5.93 4.81 -6.73
C SER A 174 6.53 5.23 -5.38
N GLY A 175 7.86 5.39 -5.32
CA GLY A 175 8.55 5.86 -4.12
C GLY A 175 8.12 7.26 -3.68
N VAL A 176 7.92 8.19 -4.62
CA VAL A 176 7.34 9.52 -4.32
C VAL A 176 5.94 9.38 -3.74
N GLY A 177 5.10 8.52 -4.34
CA GLY A 177 3.76 8.23 -3.84
C GLY A 177 3.77 7.74 -2.39
N LEU A 178 4.72 6.88 -2.02
CA LEU A 178 4.91 6.42 -0.64
C LEU A 178 5.34 7.53 0.32
N VAL A 179 6.21 8.45 -0.12
CA VAL A 179 6.67 9.60 0.69
C VAL A 179 5.53 10.60 0.96
N VAL A 180 4.72 10.90 -0.06
CA VAL A 180 3.73 11.98 0.02
C VAL A 180 2.40 11.56 0.67
N PHE A 181 2.25 10.30 1.11
CA PHE A 181 1.03 9.84 1.80
C PHE A 181 0.67 10.71 3.01
N LEU A 182 1.64 11.06 3.85
CA LEU A 182 1.39 11.88 5.04
C LEU A 182 0.87 13.28 4.67
N PRO A 183 1.51 14.03 3.74
CA PRO A 183 0.94 15.26 3.18
C PRO A 183 -0.49 15.13 2.64
N MET A 184 -0.87 13.97 2.08
CA MET A 184 -2.20 13.79 1.49
C MET A 184 -3.36 13.88 2.52
N PHE A 185 -3.09 13.76 3.81
CA PHE A 185 -4.10 13.98 4.86
C PHE A 185 -4.58 15.44 4.96
N PHE A 186 -3.79 16.39 4.46
CA PHE A 186 -4.07 17.82 4.55
C PHE A 186 -4.65 18.41 3.27
N VAL A 187 -4.91 17.58 2.25
CA VAL A 187 -5.46 18.02 0.96
C VAL A 187 -6.89 17.49 0.73
N PRO A 188 -7.68 18.13 -0.14
CA PRO A 188 -9.03 17.69 -0.49
C PRO A 188 -9.09 16.27 -1.07
N GLY A 189 -10.27 15.64 -0.97
CA GLY A 189 -10.49 14.27 -1.44
C GLY A 189 -10.13 14.03 -2.91
N SER A 190 -10.37 15.00 -3.79
CA SER A 190 -9.99 14.91 -5.21
C SER A 190 -8.49 14.69 -5.42
N LEU A 191 -7.64 15.34 -4.64
CA LEU A 191 -6.18 15.15 -4.72
C LEU A 191 -5.74 13.80 -4.15
N ARG A 192 -6.45 13.28 -3.14
CA ARG A 192 -6.20 11.93 -2.61
C ARG A 192 -6.55 10.85 -3.63
N ILE A 193 -7.64 11.05 -4.39
CA ILE A 193 -7.99 10.17 -5.51
C ILE A 193 -6.87 10.17 -6.55
N VAL A 194 -6.44 11.35 -7.00
CA VAL A 194 -5.35 11.49 -7.99
C VAL A 194 -4.08 10.82 -7.50
N HIS A 195 -3.70 11.03 -6.22
CA HIS A 195 -2.53 10.38 -5.62
C HIS A 195 -2.64 8.85 -5.65
N GLY A 196 -3.77 8.28 -5.23
CA GLY A 196 -4.02 6.84 -5.26
C GLY A 196 -3.93 6.26 -6.67
N MET A 197 -4.51 6.96 -7.66
CA MET A 197 -4.43 6.57 -9.08
C MET A 197 -2.99 6.59 -9.60
N VAL A 198 -2.25 7.68 -9.35
CA VAL A 198 -0.86 7.84 -9.80
C VAL A 198 0.02 6.76 -9.17
N LEU A 199 -0.09 6.53 -7.85
CA LEU A 199 0.64 5.47 -7.18
C LEU A 199 0.29 4.09 -7.74
N GLY A 200 -1.01 3.82 -7.93
CA GLY A 200 -1.49 2.54 -8.43
C GLY A 200 -0.94 2.21 -9.83
N PHE A 201 -1.05 3.15 -10.77
CA PHE A 201 -0.51 2.98 -12.12
C PHE A 201 1.02 2.90 -12.13
N ALA A 202 1.71 3.65 -11.27
CA ALA A 202 3.16 3.58 -11.15
C ALA A 202 3.64 2.20 -10.64
N LEU A 203 2.93 1.62 -9.67
CA LEU A 203 3.23 0.27 -9.17
C LEU A 203 2.99 -0.81 -10.23
N ILE A 204 1.91 -0.70 -11.01
CA ILE A 204 1.62 -1.61 -12.14
C ILE A 204 2.73 -1.52 -13.20
N ALA A 205 3.11 -0.30 -13.59
CA ALA A 205 4.16 -0.08 -14.57
C ALA A 205 5.53 -0.58 -14.07
N TRP A 206 5.82 -0.37 -12.78
CA TRP A 206 7.04 -0.88 -12.16
C TRP A 206 7.07 -2.42 -12.14
N GLY A 207 5.99 -3.06 -11.67
CA GLY A 207 5.86 -4.52 -11.68
C GLY A 207 6.01 -5.12 -13.08
N THR A 208 5.38 -4.50 -14.08
CA THR A 208 5.53 -4.92 -15.49
C THR A 208 6.98 -4.82 -15.96
N GLY A 209 7.66 -3.72 -15.65
CA GLY A 209 9.07 -3.52 -16.02
C GLY A 209 10.01 -4.55 -15.37
N VAL A 210 9.78 -4.88 -14.09
CA VAL A 210 10.53 -5.93 -13.39
C VAL A 210 10.27 -7.30 -14.03
N PHE A 211 9.03 -7.62 -14.35
CA PHE A 211 8.67 -8.89 -15.00
C PHE A 211 9.40 -9.06 -16.34
N VAL A 212 9.38 -8.02 -17.19
CA VAL A 212 10.06 -8.03 -18.49
C VAL A 212 11.57 -8.17 -18.32
N ALA A 213 12.17 -7.45 -17.37
CA ALA A 213 13.61 -7.53 -17.10
C ALA A 213 14.03 -8.93 -16.63
N ASN A 214 13.25 -9.57 -15.76
CA ASN A 214 13.53 -10.92 -15.28
C ASN A 214 13.47 -11.93 -16.43
N ARG A 215 12.48 -11.82 -17.32
CA ARG A 215 12.37 -12.69 -18.51
C ARG A 215 13.52 -12.53 -19.49
N ALA A 216 14.04 -11.32 -19.66
CA ALA A 216 15.19 -11.07 -20.54
C ALA A 216 16.51 -11.61 -19.95
N ALA A 217 16.60 -11.78 -18.64
CA ALA A 217 17.78 -12.37 -17.98
C ALA A 217 17.79 -13.92 -18.05
N ASP A 218 16.63 -14.53 -18.25
CA ASP A 218 16.47 -15.99 -18.38
C ASP A 218 16.77 -16.51 -19.81
N THR A 219 16.89 -15.62 -20.80
CA THR A 219 17.15 -15.93 -22.23
C THR A 219 18.61 -15.71 -22.60
#